data_AF-A0A3B3Z9Q5-F1
#
_entry.id   AF-A0A3B3Z9Q5-F1
#
_cell.length_a   1.000
_cell.length_b   1.000
_cell.length_c   1.000
_cell.angle_alpha   90.00
_cell.angle_beta   90.00
_cell.angle_gamma   90.00
#
_symmetry.space_group_name_H-M   'P 1'
#
loop_
_entity.id
_entity.type
_entity.pdbx_description
1 polymer ?
#
loop_
_entity_poly.entity_id
_entity_poly.type
_entity_poly.pdbx_seq_one_letter_code
_entity_poly.pdbx_strand_id
1 'polypeptide(L)' 'MIHNLTVTGVSTSSMNLSWTKPAGHSSFYTVHWTDGHEPMTETVTETFTGITNLTAGVEYNITVTAVHSTQVS' A
#
# COMPACT_ATOMS: atom_id res chain seq x y z
N MET A 1 -8.96 2.75 -10.15
CA MET A 1 -8.35 3.71 -9.21
C MET A 1 -8.60 3.20 -7.80
N ILE A 2 -7.61 3.24 -6.90
CA ILE A 2 -7.83 2.82 -5.51
C ILE A 2 -8.83 3.77 -4.83
N HIS A 3 -9.70 3.22 -3.99
CA HIS A 3 -10.67 3.98 -3.21
C HIS A 3 -10.45 3.77 -1.71
N ASN A 4 -10.74 4.80 -0.91
CA ASN A 4 -10.72 4.75 0.56
C ASN A 4 -9.42 4.20 1.17
N LEU A 5 -8.26 4.62 0.67
CA LEU A 5 -6.99 4.32 1.32
C LEU A 5 -6.96 5.00 2.69
N THR A 6 -6.83 4.21 3.75
CA THR A 6 -6.91 4.66 5.15
C THR A 6 -5.84 3.99 5.99
N VAL A 7 -5.33 4.75 6.97
CA VAL A 7 -4.48 4.22 8.04
C VAL A 7 -5.39 3.74 9.17
N THR A 8 -5.28 2.45 9.51
CA THR A 8 -6.14 1.79 10.52
C THR A 8 -5.43 1.55 11.85
N GLY A 9 -4.11 1.71 11.89
CA GLY A 9 -3.30 1.63 13.09
C GLY A 9 -1.93 2.25 12.87
N VAL A 10 -1.37 2.85 13.91
CA VAL A 10 -0.05 3.50 13.87
C VAL A 10 0.73 3.16 15.14
N SER A 11 2.02 2.90 14.97
CA SER A 11 3.00 2.83 16.04
C SER A 11 4.20 3.74 15.70
N THR A 12 5.21 3.75 16.55
CA THR A 12 6.45 4.48 16.29
C THR A 12 7.26 3.92 15.12
N SER A 13 6.99 2.69 14.67
CA SER A 13 7.76 2.01 13.63
C SER A 13 6.93 1.27 12.58
N SER A 14 5.61 1.39 12.62
CA SER A 14 4.71 0.72 11.69
C SER A 14 3.38 1.46 11.48
N MET A 15 2.74 1.19 10.34
CA MET A 15 1.38 1.61 10.04
C MET A 15 0.61 0.46 9.40
N ASN A 16 -0.64 0.29 9.79
CA ASN A 16 -1.59 -0.61 9.11
C ASN A 16 -2.40 0.18 8.11
N LEU A 17 -2.48 -0.33 6.89
CA LEU A 17 -3.16 0.29 5.76
C LEU A 17 -4.32 -0.59 5.32
N SER A 18 -5.43 0.04 4.92
CA SER A 18 -6.52 -0.65 4.26
C SER A 18 -7.10 0.20 3.13
N TRP A 19 -7.63 -0.44 2.09
CA TRP A 19 -8.26 0.22 0.97
C TRP A 19 -9.44 -0.61 0.43
N THR A 20 -10.27 0.02 -0.40
CA THR A 20 -11.35 -0.67 -1.11
C THR A 20 -10.85 -1.16 -2.46
N LYS A 21 -11.11 -2.44 -2.79
CA LYS A 21 -10.86 -3.01 -4.12
C LYS A 21 -11.55 -2.17 -5.20
N PRO A 22 -10.84 -1.73 -6.26
CA PRO A 22 -11.47 -1.00 -7.35
C PRO A 22 -12.43 -1.89 -8.15
N ALA A 23 -13.39 -1.28 -8.85
CA ALA A 23 -14.26 -2.01 -9.76
C ALA A 23 -13.44 -2.68 -10.89
N GLY A 24 -13.81 -3.91 -11.25
CA GLY A 24 -13.12 -4.74 -12.24
C GLY A 24 -12.19 -5.79 -11.62
N HIS A 25 -11.36 -6.41 -12.46
CA HIS A 25 -10.41 -7.43 -12.03
C HIS A 25 -9.09 -6.76 -11.61
N SER A 26 -8.78 -6.83 -10.32
CA SER A 26 -7.43 -6.56 -9.81
C SER A 26 -6.90 -7.88 -9.25
N SER A 27 -5.67 -8.23 -9.61
CA SER A 27 -5.04 -9.48 -9.22
C SER A 27 -4.14 -9.30 -8.00
N PHE A 28 -3.47 -8.15 -7.92
CA PHE A 28 -2.62 -7.76 -6.80
C PHE A 28 -2.48 -6.23 -6.75
N TYR A 29 -1.84 -5.75 -5.69
CA TYR A 29 -1.59 -4.35 -5.44
C TYR A 29 -0.11 -4.15 -5.15
N THR A 30 0.41 -3.01 -5.58
CA THR A 30 1.76 -2.56 -5.23
C THR A 30 1.63 -1.36 -4.30
N VAL A 31 2.20 -1.47 -3.10
CA VAL A 31 2.21 -0.44 -2.06
C VAL A 31 3.59 0.19 -2.03
N HIS A 32 3.64 1.51 -2.17
CA HIS A 32 4.86 2.31 -2.12
C HIS A 32 4.79 3.25 -0.92
N TRP A 33 5.88 3.36 -0.16
CA TRP A 33 6.01 4.38 0.87
C TRP A 33 7.41 5.00 0.89
N THR A 34 7.47 6.31 1.13
CA THR A 34 8.72 7.09 1.14
C THR A 34 8.61 8.28 2.08
N ASP A 35 9.72 8.65 2.72
CA ASP A 35 9.90 9.88 3.49
C ASP A 35 10.48 11.04 2.64
N GLY A 36 10.47 10.89 1.31
CA GLY A 36 11.08 11.83 0.36
C GLY A 36 12.38 11.31 -0.26
N HIS A 37 12.88 10.16 0.19
CA HIS A 37 14.01 9.45 -0.39
C HIS A 37 13.56 8.24 -1.23
N GLU A 38 14.45 7.25 -1.39
CA GLU A 38 14.17 6.02 -2.12
C GLU A 38 12.93 5.32 -1.53
N PRO A 39 11.91 5.02 -2.35
CA PRO A 39 10.70 4.40 -1.86
C PRO A 39 10.93 2.93 -1.55
N MET A 40 10.37 2.48 -0.43
CA MET A 40 10.13 1.06 -0.21
C MET A 40 8.88 0.63 -0.98
N THR A 41 8.85 -0.65 -1.36
CA THR A 41 7.77 -1.23 -2.15
C THR A 41 7.44 -2.63 -1.66
N GLU A 42 6.15 -2.95 -1.62
CA GLU A 42 5.63 -4.30 -1.34
C GLU A 42 4.52 -4.64 -2.35
N THR A 43 4.43 -5.92 -2.73
CA THR A 43 3.32 -6.43 -3.54
C THR A 43 2.46 -7.37 -2.70
N VAL A 44 1.16 -7.11 -2.65
CA VAL A 44 0.19 -7.87 -1.85
C VAL A 44 -1.04 -8.23 -2.68
N THR A 45 -1.71 -9.33 -2.32
CA THR A 45 -2.98 -9.74 -2.96
C THR A 45 -4.21 -9.22 -2.21
N GLU A 46 -4.04 -8.96 -0.91
CA GLU A 46 -5.08 -8.46 -0.03
C GLU A 46 -5.32 -6.96 -0.19
N THR A 47 -6.42 -6.48 0.37
CA THR A 47 -6.79 -5.05 0.39
C THR A 47 -6.33 -4.31 1.64
N PHE A 48 -5.36 -4.90 2.34
CA PHE A 48 -4.72 -4.35 3.52
C PHE A 48 -3.27 -4.85 3.60
N THR A 49 -2.41 -4.06 4.24
CA THR A 49 -1.05 -4.49 4.61
C THR A 49 -0.56 -3.71 5.82
N GLY A 50 0.47 -4.21 6.49
CA GLY A 50 1.23 -3.47 7.50
C GLY A 50 2.60 -3.09 6.95
N ILE A 51 2.90 -1.80 6.88
CA ILE A 51 4.25 -1.33 6.58
C ILE A 51 5.04 -1.19 7.88
N THR A 52 6.32 -1.57 7.85
CA THR A 52 7.21 -1.61 9.03
C THR A 52 8.54 -0.90 8.74
N ASN A 53 9.41 -0.85 9.74
CA ASN A 53 10.72 -0.16 9.69
C ASN A 53 10.58 1.34 9.44
N LEU A 54 9.52 1.96 9.97
CA LEU A 54 9.34 3.41 9.93
C LEU A 54 10.14 4.08 11.04
N THR A 55 10.54 5.33 10.81
CA THR A 55 11.17 6.19 11.81
C THR A 55 10.11 7.04 12.51
N ALA A 56 10.14 7.06 13.84
CA ALA A 56 9.19 7.85 14.63
C ALA A 56 9.34 9.36 14.34
N GLY A 57 8.21 10.04 14.17
CA GLY A 57 8.18 11.49 13.90
C GLY A 57 8.49 11.88 12.46
N VAL A 58 8.64 10.90 11.55
CA VAL A 58 8.83 11.13 10.12
C VAL A 58 7.48 11.00 9.40
N GLU A 59 7.22 11.91 8.47
CA GLU A 59 6.07 11.86 7.58
C GLU A 59 6.39 10.94 6.39
N TYR A 60 5.46 10.03 6.07
CA TYR A 60 5.60 9.12 4.94
C TYR A 60 4.47 9.35 3.93
N ASN A 61 4.83 9.47 2.66
CA ASN A 61 3.89 9.46 1.55
C ASN A 61 3.63 8.02 1.11
N ILE A 62 2.36 7.62 1.08
CA ILE A 62 1.94 6.26 0.78
C ILE A 62 1.08 6.26 -0.48
N THR A 63 1.44 5.39 -1.44
CA THR A 63 0.69 5.18 -2.68
C THR A 63 0.36 3.71 -2.83
N VAL A 64 -0.87 3.41 -3.25
CA VAL A 64 -1.29 2.04 -3.59
C VAL A 64 -1.74 2.02 -5.05
N THR A 65 -1.21 1.07 -5.81
CA THR A 65 -1.55 0.86 -7.23
C THR A 65 -2.17 -0.51 -7.41
N ALA A 66 -3.34 -0.59 -8.04
CA ALA A 66 -3.93 -1.86 -8.44
C ALA A 66 -3.31 -2.35 -9.74
N VAL A 67 -2.90 -3.61 -9.79
CA VAL A 67 -2.32 -4.24 -10.98
C VAL A 67 -3.22 -5.38 -11.44
N HIS A 68 -3.52 -5.37 -12.74
CA HIS A 68 -4.28 -6.42 -13.39
C HIS A 68 -3.30 -7.43 -14.00
N SER A 69 -3.34 -8.69 -13.59
CA SER A 69 -2.60 -9.74 -14.28
C SER A 69 -3.36 -10.11 -15.54
N THR A 70 -2.90 -9.68 -16.71
CA THR A 70 -3.34 -10.29 -17.97
C THR A 70 -2.68 -11.66 -18.07
N GLN A 71 -3.39 -12.73 -17.71
CA GLN A 71 -2.98 -14.06 -18.14
C GLN A 71 -3.24 -14.14 -19.65
N VAL A 72 -2.17 -14.12 -20.44
CA VAL A 72 -2.28 -14.48 -21.86
C VAL A 72 -2.33 -16.01 -21.89
N SER A 73 -3.52 -16.55 -22.15
CA SER A 73 -3.74 -17.95 -22.53
C SER A 73 -3.40 -18.17 -23.99
#